data_AF-A0A6N8U681-F1
#
_entry.id   AF-A0A6N8U681-F1
#
_cell.length_a   1.000
_cell.length_b   1.000
_cell.length_c   1.000
_cell.angle_alpha   90.00
_cell.angle_beta   90.00
_cell.angle_gamma   90.00
#
_symmetry.space_group_name_H-M   'P 1'
#
loop_
_entity.id
_entity.type
_entity.pdbx_description
1 polymer ?
#
loop_
_entity_poly.entity_id
_entity_poly.type
_entity_poly.pdbx_seq_one_letter_code
_entity_poly.pdbx_strand_id
1 'polypeptide(L)'
;MKKLIVLAFAAMLLTACGSESEVSGKAESKKTEDGSYVTAEVTKKGDKITKVSINEYDASKKKMKKALGSDYGMKAQSGIGKEWDEQIKYLETYLKDNGIDSVKIDKATGKATNDDVLSGCTIAVSKYVETAKEAADSAK
;
A
#
# COMPACT_ATOMS: atom_id res chain seq x y z
N MET A 1 -21.86 6.61 -14.53
CA MET A 1 -21.54 5.94 -15.82
C MET A 1 -20.05 5.65 -15.86
N LYS A 2 -19.70 4.47 -16.37
CA LYS A 2 -18.40 3.81 -16.33
C LYS A 2 -17.27 4.67 -16.90
N LYS A 3 -16.10 4.68 -16.24
CA LYS A 3 -14.75 4.43 -16.83
C LYS A 3 -13.77 4.00 -15.71
N LEU A 4 -13.71 2.69 -15.43
CA LEU A 4 -12.54 2.07 -14.78
C LEU A 4 -11.53 1.86 -15.90
N ILE A 5 -10.48 2.68 -15.94
CA ILE A 5 -9.37 2.52 -16.87
C ILE A 5 -8.44 1.48 -16.25
N VAL A 6 -8.68 0.20 -16.57
CA VAL A 6 -7.73 -0.88 -16.32
C VAL A 6 -6.83 -0.93 -17.55
N LEU A 7 -5.61 -0.40 -17.42
CA LEU A 7 -4.57 -0.48 -18.44
C LEU A 7 -4.08 -1.94 -18.54
N ALA A 8 -4.62 -2.67 -19.51
CA ALA A 8 -4.18 -4.02 -19.85
C ALA A 8 -2.77 -3.98 -20.49
N PHE A 9 -1.74 -4.35 -19.74
CA PHE A 9 -0.40 -4.62 -20.28
C PHE A 9 -0.25 -6.10 -20.65
N ALA A 10 0.27 -6.35 -21.85
CA ALA A 10 0.38 -7.65 -22.51
C ALA A 10 1.16 -8.70 -21.69
N ALA A 11 0.67 -9.94 -21.74
CA ALA A 11 1.23 -11.11 -21.07
C ALA A 11 2.42 -11.68 -21.85
N MET A 12 3.53 -11.95 -21.15
CA MET A 12 4.64 -12.76 -21.68
C MET A 12 4.78 -13.99 -20.79
N LEU A 13 4.13 -15.08 -21.19
CA LEU A 13 4.24 -16.39 -20.54
C LEU A 13 5.54 -17.06 -21.01
N LEU A 14 6.55 -17.11 -20.12
CA LEU A 14 7.71 -17.97 -20.28
C LEU A 14 7.59 -19.15 -19.30
N THR A 15 7.24 -20.30 -19.85
CA THR A 15 7.29 -21.60 -19.18
C THR A 15 8.75 -21.98 -18.95
N ALA A 16 9.20 -21.95 -17.69
CA ALA A 16 10.49 -22.50 -17.28
C ALA A 16 10.34 -23.29 -15.98
N CYS A 17 10.77 -24.55 -16.03
CA CYS A 17 10.82 -25.49 -14.91
C CYS A 17 11.70 -24.94 -13.76
N GLY A 18 11.19 -24.92 -12.52
CA GLY A 18 12.02 -25.08 -11.31
C GLY A 18 12.41 -23.86 -10.47
N SER A 19 12.02 -22.63 -10.82
CA SER A 19 12.13 -21.49 -9.89
C SER A 19 10.97 -20.53 -10.15
N GLU A 20 10.09 -20.35 -9.17
CA GLU A 20 9.06 -19.30 -9.25
C GLU A 20 9.77 -17.96 -9.50
N SER A 21 9.52 -17.37 -10.67
CA SER A 21 10.00 -16.03 -11.00
C SER A 21 9.24 -15.00 -10.18
N GLU A 22 9.91 -13.90 -9.80
CA GLU A 22 9.21 -12.79 -9.19
C GLU A 22 8.32 -12.09 -10.21
N VAL A 23 7.04 -11.91 -9.86
CA VAL A 23 6.07 -11.12 -10.61
C VAL A 23 5.72 -9.87 -9.81
N SER A 24 5.43 -8.78 -10.49
CA SER A 24 5.09 -7.51 -9.83
C SER A 24 3.85 -6.89 -10.41
N GLY A 25 3.04 -6.28 -9.54
CA GLY A 25 1.86 -5.53 -9.93
C GLY A 25 1.84 -4.16 -9.27
N LYS A 26 1.11 -3.23 -9.89
CA LYS A 26 1.03 -1.83 -9.49
C LYS A 26 -0.41 -1.37 -9.53
N ALA A 27 -0.78 -0.52 -8.58
CA ALA A 27 -2.09 0.11 -8.55
C ALA A 27 -2.01 1.57 -8.09
N GLU A 28 -3.01 2.34 -8.50
CA GLU A 28 -3.23 3.72 -8.10
C GLU A 28 -4.68 3.85 -7.63
N SER A 29 -4.87 4.35 -6.42
CA SER A 29 -6.20 4.62 -5.88
C SER A 29 -6.89 5.77 -6.61
N LYS A 30 -8.21 5.87 -6.50
CA LYS A 30 -8.91 7.12 -6.88
C LYS A 30 -8.35 8.33 -6.13
N LYS A 31 -8.25 9.45 -6.85
CA LYS A 31 -7.91 10.74 -6.27
C LYS A 31 -8.99 11.20 -5.30
N THR A 32 -8.59 11.75 -4.17
CA THR A 32 -9.46 12.51 -3.27
C THR A 32 -9.82 13.87 -3.90
N GLU A 33 -10.75 14.60 -3.31
CA GLU A 33 -11.23 15.89 -3.83
C GLU A 33 -10.10 16.93 -3.95
N ASP A 34 -9.13 16.89 -3.05
CA ASP A 34 -7.92 17.73 -3.08
C ASP A 34 -6.89 17.28 -4.14
N GLY A 35 -7.12 16.14 -4.79
CA GLY A 35 -6.23 15.55 -5.81
C GLY A 35 -5.17 14.60 -5.26
N SER A 36 -5.15 14.33 -3.95
CA SER A 36 -4.23 13.37 -3.33
C SER A 36 -4.57 11.91 -3.71
N TYR A 37 -3.58 11.02 -3.78
CA TYR A 37 -3.80 9.62 -4.15
C TYR A 37 -2.71 8.70 -3.63
N VAL A 38 -3.05 7.41 -3.49
CA VAL A 38 -2.14 6.34 -3.08
C VAL A 38 -1.66 5.57 -4.31
N THR A 39 -0.38 5.18 -4.30
CA THR A 39 0.17 4.17 -5.22
C THR A 39 0.71 2.99 -4.43
N ALA A 40 0.58 1.80 -4.99
CA ALA A 40 1.18 0.59 -4.42
C ALA A 40 1.90 -0.23 -5.50
N GLU A 41 3.00 -0.86 -5.11
CA GLU A 41 3.70 -1.91 -5.87
C GLU A 41 3.86 -3.13 -4.97
N VAL A 42 3.46 -4.30 -5.47
CA VAL A 42 3.60 -5.57 -4.76
C VAL A 42 4.35 -6.55 -5.65
N THR A 43 5.41 -7.16 -5.11
CA THR A 43 6.17 -8.23 -5.76
C THR A 43 5.90 -9.54 -5.05
N LYS A 44 5.68 -10.60 -5.82
CA LYS A 44 5.43 -11.96 -5.32
C LYS A 44 6.35 -12.96 -5.99
N LYS A 45 6.71 -14.01 -5.26
CA LYS A 45 7.33 -15.24 -5.75
C LYS A 45 6.39 -16.39 -5.38
N GLY A 46 5.67 -16.91 -6.37
CA GLY A 46 4.50 -17.77 -6.10
C GLY A 46 3.48 -17.02 -5.25
N ASP A 47 3.02 -17.65 -4.17
CA ASP A 47 2.09 -17.04 -3.20
C ASP A 47 2.77 -16.11 -2.19
N LYS A 48 4.10 -16.13 -2.11
CA LYS A 48 4.86 -15.34 -1.13
C LYS A 48 5.04 -13.91 -1.61
N ILE A 49 4.60 -12.95 -0.81
CA ILE A 49 4.94 -11.53 -1.02
C ILE A 49 6.40 -11.31 -0.63
N THR A 50 7.20 -10.75 -1.54
CA THR A 50 8.62 -10.44 -1.31
C THR A 50 8.86 -8.95 -1.13
N LYS A 51 7.97 -8.10 -1.67
CA LYS A 51 8.04 -6.64 -1.53
C LYS A 51 6.64 -6.03 -1.50
N VAL A 52 6.45 -5.05 -0.64
CA VAL A 52 5.32 -4.11 -0.67
C VAL A 52 5.90 -2.69 -0.59
N SER A 53 5.47 -1.82 -1.49
CA SER A 53 5.80 -0.40 -1.49
C SER A 53 4.54 0.41 -1.68
N ILE A 54 4.17 1.20 -0.67
CA ILE A 54 3.01 2.08 -0.64
C ILE A 54 3.51 3.52 -0.56
N ASN A 55 2.94 4.41 -1.38
CA ASN A 55 3.19 5.85 -1.28
C ASN A 55 1.88 6.62 -1.40
N GLU A 56 1.90 7.87 -0.97
CA GLU A 56 0.80 8.81 -1.14
C GLU A 56 1.35 10.08 -1.78
N TYR A 57 0.73 10.54 -2.85
CA TYR A 57 0.93 11.89 -3.36
C TYR A 57 0.05 12.84 -2.55
N ASP A 58 0.68 13.78 -1.87
CA ASP A 58 0.00 14.86 -1.16
C ASP A 58 -0.12 16.06 -2.11
N ALA A 59 -1.35 16.34 -2.55
CA ALA A 59 -1.60 17.40 -3.52
C ALA A 59 -1.38 18.80 -2.93
N SER A 60 -1.56 18.98 -1.62
CA SER A 60 -1.31 20.25 -0.95
C SER A 60 0.19 20.58 -0.93
N LYS A 61 1.04 19.56 -0.78
CA LYS A 61 2.50 19.69 -0.78
C LYS A 61 3.13 19.49 -2.16
N LYS A 62 2.34 19.05 -3.15
CA LYS A 62 2.76 18.70 -4.52
C LYS A 62 3.95 17.73 -4.55
N LYS A 63 3.96 16.77 -3.61
CA LYS A 63 5.07 15.83 -3.42
C LYS A 63 4.55 14.47 -3.01
N MET A 64 5.36 13.44 -3.25
CA MET A 64 5.16 12.17 -2.56
C MET A 64 5.41 12.38 -1.08
N LYS A 65 4.46 11.97 -0.25
CA LYS A 65 4.42 12.19 1.19
C LYS A 65 5.62 11.58 1.92
N LYS A 66 6.11 10.41 1.46
CA LYS A 66 7.37 9.84 1.98
C LYS A 66 8.58 10.75 1.78
N ALA A 67 8.62 11.55 0.71
CA ALA A 67 9.73 12.46 0.46
C ALA A 67 9.74 13.67 1.40
N LEU A 68 8.68 13.87 2.19
CA LEU A 68 8.63 14.88 3.24
C LEU A 68 9.27 14.38 4.54
N GLY A 69 9.23 13.07 4.82
CA GLY A 69 9.73 12.50 6.08
C GLY A 69 9.20 13.26 7.29
N SER A 70 10.11 13.72 8.15
CA SER A 70 9.78 14.54 9.33
C SER A 70 9.13 15.89 9.00
N ASP A 71 9.35 16.47 7.81
CA ASP A 71 8.72 17.74 7.40
C ASP A 71 7.21 17.60 7.18
N TYR A 72 6.68 16.37 7.12
CA TYR A 72 5.24 16.17 7.07
C TYR A 72 4.56 16.53 8.41
N GLY A 73 5.26 16.31 9.53
CA GLY A 73 4.86 16.81 10.85
C GLY A 73 3.75 16.01 11.54
N MET A 74 3.64 14.70 11.30
CA MET A 74 2.63 13.86 11.94
C MET A 74 3.03 13.33 13.31
N LYS A 75 4.32 13.32 13.67
CA LYS A 75 4.79 12.72 14.92
C LYS A 75 4.08 13.26 16.17
N ALA A 76 3.81 14.55 16.22
CA ALA A 76 3.11 15.19 17.34
C ALA A 76 1.62 14.83 17.44
N GLN A 77 0.99 14.41 16.33
CA GLN A 77 -0.42 14.01 16.26
C GLN A 77 -0.60 12.48 16.34
N SER A 78 0.51 11.75 16.22
CA SER A 78 0.53 10.29 16.26
C SER A 78 0.48 9.80 17.71
N GLY A 79 -0.52 9.00 18.06
CA GLY A 79 -0.64 8.39 19.39
C GLY A 79 0.52 7.46 19.75
N ILE A 80 1.34 7.07 18.76
CA ILE A 80 2.54 6.23 18.92
C ILE A 80 3.83 6.99 18.66
N GLY A 81 3.78 8.32 18.50
CA GLY A 81 4.97 9.16 18.33
C GLY A 81 5.78 8.85 17.07
N LYS A 82 5.13 8.35 16.01
CA LYS A 82 5.74 8.05 14.71
C LYS A 82 5.25 8.96 13.60
N GLU A 83 6.15 9.32 12.70
CA GLU A 83 5.81 9.99 11.44
C GLU A 83 5.00 9.09 10.50
N TRP A 84 4.38 9.70 9.50
CA TRP A 84 3.54 8.98 8.54
C TRP A 84 4.32 7.91 7.76
N ASP A 85 5.55 8.24 7.33
CA ASP A 85 6.41 7.34 6.57
C ASP A 85 6.88 6.14 7.41
N GLU A 86 7.18 6.35 8.70
CA GLU A 86 7.49 5.29 9.66
C GLU A 86 6.30 4.33 9.85
N GLN A 87 5.08 4.87 9.93
CA GLN A 87 3.86 4.06 10.07
C GLN A 87 3.54 3.27 8.79
N ILE A 88 3.72 3.87 7.61
CA ILE A 88 3.56 3.17 6.33
C ILE A 88 4.65 2.10 6.15
N LYS A 89 5.89 2.38 6.55
CA LYS A 89 6.97 1.39 6.47
C LYS A 89 6.69 0.17 7.35
N TYR A 90 6.11 0.40 8.52
CA TYR A 90 5.61 -0.67 9.38
C TYR A 90 4.51 -1.48 8.67
N LEU A 91 3.50 -0.81 8.10
CA LEU A 91 2.42 -1.46 7.37
C LEU A 91 2.93 -2.28 6.18
N GLU A 92 3.85 -1.76 5.38
CA GLU A 92 4.48 -2.50 4.27
C GLU A 92 5.14 -3.79 4.74
N THR A 93 5.88 -3.71 5.84
CA THR A 93 6.56 -4.87 6.44
C THR A 93 5.54 -5.88 6.92
N TYR A 94 4.50 -5.42 7.62
CA TYR A 94 3.41 -6.26 8.10
C TYR A 94 2.69 -6.99 6.95
N LEU A 95 2.32 -6.28 5.87
CA LEU A 95 1.65 -6.87 4.70
C LEU A 95 2.54 -7.87 3.97
N LYS A 96 3.85 -7.61 3.90
CA LYS A 96 4.84 -8.51 3.30
C LYS A 96 4.98 -9.80 4.11
N ASP A 97 5.02 -9.69 5.44
CA ASP A 97 5.26 -10.84 6.33
C ASP A 97 3.98 -11.66 6.64
N ASN A 98 2.80 -11.02 6.63
CA ASN A 98 1.54 -11.65 7.03
C ASN A 98 0.51 -11.79 5.89
N GLY A 99 0.80 -11.23 4.72
CA GLY A 99 -0.13 -11.18 3.60
C GLY A 99 -1.08 -9.98 3.66
N ILE A 100 -1.64 -9.60 2.51
CA ILE A 100 -2.45 -8.37 2.39
C ILE A 100 -3.79 -8.47 3.14
N ASP A 101 -4.42 -9.64 3.10
CA ASP A 101 -5.73 -9.86 3.73
C ASP A 101 -5.65 -10.05 5.26
N SER A 102 -4.46 -9.91 5.86
CA SER A 102 -4.25 -10.08 7.31
C SER A 102 -4.65 -8.85 8.15
N VAL A 103 -4.87 -7.69 7.53
CA VAL A 103 -5.30 -6.46 8.22
C VAL A 103 -6.82 -6.44 8.36
N LYS A 104 -7.31 -6.47 9.60
CA LYS A 104 -8.72 -6.23 9.95
C LYS A 104 -8.93 -4.73 10.07
N ILE A 105 -9.95 -4.24 9.38
CA ILE A 105 -10.23 -2.80 9.26
C ILE A 105 -11.57 -2.49 9.90
N ASP A 106 -11.59 -1.49 10.77
CA ASP A 106 -12.81 -0.86 11.23
C ASP A 106 -13.40 -0.01 10.08
N LYS A 107 -14.64 -0.34 9.67
CA LYS A 107 -15.27 0.29 8.50
C LYS A 107 -15.64 1.77 8.73
N ALA A 108 -15.84 2.19 9.97
CA ALA A 108 -16.25 3.56 10.28
C ALA A 108 -15.06 4.52 10.24
N THR A 109 -13.89 4.07 10.72
CA THR A 109 -12.68 4.88 10.86
C THR A 109 -11.65 4.62 9.78
N GLY A 110 -11.73 3.47 9.10
CA GLY A 110 -10.72 2.98 8.15
C GLY A 110 -9.42 2.55 8.83
N LYS A 111 -9.35 2.53 10.16
CA LYS A 111 -8.16 2.12 10.93
C LYS A 111 -8.09 0.61 11.08
N ALA A 112 -6.89 0.11 11.36
CA ALA A 112 -6.73 -1.29 11.74
C ALA A 112 -7.36 -1.57 13.10
N THR A 113 -7.81 -2.80 13.33
CA THR A 113 -8.26 -3.29 14.64
C THR A 113 -7.35 -4.38 15.20
N ASN A 114 -6.36 -4.85 14.44
CA ASN A 114 -5.35 -5.76 14.96
C ASN A 114 -4.35 -5.00 15.84
N ASP A 115 -4.07 -5.53 17.03
CA ASP A 115 -3.12 -4.91 17.98
C ASP A 115 -1.68 -4.85 17.43
N ASP A 116 -1.26 -5.86 16.67
CA ASP A 116 0.04 -5.90 16.00
C ASP A 116 0.18 -4.78 14.97
N VAL A 117 -0.83 -4.52 14.15
CA VAL A 117 -0.84 -3.37 13.22
C VAL A 117 -0.84 -2.06 14.00
N LEU A 118 -1.70 -1.94 15.02
CA LEU A 118 -1.84 -0.73 15.83
C LEU A 118 -0.57 -0.37 16.61
N SER A 119 0.27 -1.34 16.97
CA SER A 119 1.56 -1.09 17.62
C SER A 119 2.54 -0.27 16.75
N GLY A 120 2.34 -0.27 15.43
CA GLY A 120 3.21 0.42 14.49
C GLY A 120 2.53 1.37 13.51
N CYS A 121 1.21 1.32 13.37
CA CYS A 121 0.44 2.13 12.43
C CYS A 121 -0.96 2.43 12.98
N THR A 122 -1.22 3.70 13.30
CA THR A 122 -2.48 4.18 13.91
C THR A 122 -3.31 5.08 12.99
N ILE A 123 -2.80 5.35 11.78
CA ILE A 123 -3.52 6.07 10.72
C ILE A 123 -4.63 5.20 10.13
N ALA A 124 -5.55 5.81 9.39
CA ALA A 124 -6.50 5.04 8.58
C ALA A 124 -5.72 4.31 7.48
N VAL A 125 -5.87 2.98 7.41
CA VAL A 125 -5.11 2.11 6.52
C VAL A 125 -5.91 1.52 5.36
N SER A 126 -7.23 1.65 5.40
CA SER A 126 -8.16 1.04 4.43
C SER A 126 -7.74 1.25 2.98
N LYS A 127 -7.51 2.52 2.59
CA LYS A 127 -7.12 2.90 1.23
C LYS A 127 -5.75 2.33 0.82
N TYR A 128 -4.79 2.27 1.76
CA TYR A 128 -3.47 1.69 1.49
C TYR A 128 -3.56 0.17 1.27
N VAL A 129 -4.30 -0.53 2.12
CA VAL A 129 -4.50 -1.99 2.02
C VAL A 129 -5.26 -2.35 0.75
N GLU A 130 -6.33 -1.61 0.41
CA GLU A 130 -7.09 -1.79 -0.82
C GLU A 130 -6.20 -1.62 -2.07
N THR A 131 -5.42 -0.53 -2.12
CA THR A 131 -4.52 -0.28 -3.26
C THR A 131 -3.42 -1.35 -3.35
N ALA A 132 -2.88 -1.81 -2.20
CA ALA A 132 -1.92 -2.91 -2.19
C ALA A 132 -2.56 -4.22 -2.68
N LYS A 133 -3.82 -4.48 -2.34
CA LYS A 133 -4.57 -5.65 -2.85
C LYS A 133 -4.72 -5.59 -4.37
N GLU A 134 -5.14 -4.45 -4.92
CA GLU A 134 -5.24 -4.26 -6.38
C GLU A 134 -3.88 -4.44 -7.07
N ALA A 135 -2.81 -3.93 -6.47
CA ALA A 135 -1.45 -4.14 -6.98
C ALA A 135 -1.07 -5.63 -6.96
N ALA A 136 -1.40 -6.35 -5.89
CA ALA A 136 -1.13 -7.77 -5.76
C ALA A 136 -1.93 -8.64 -6.72
N ASP A 137 -3.18 -8.26 -7.02
CA ASP A 137 -4.08 -8.96 -7.95
C ASP A 137 -3.70 -8.69 -9.42
N SER A 138 -2.99 -7.58 -9.69
CA SER A 138 -2.47 -7.25 -11.02
C SER A 138 -1.07 -7.78 -11.31
N ALA A 139 -0.42 -8.46 -10.35
CA ALA A 139 0.92 -9.00 -10.50
C ALA A 139 0.98 -10.11 -11.55
N LYS A 140 1.94 -10.00 -12.47
CA LYS A 140 2.13 -10.89 -13.62
C LYS A 140 3.57 -10.88 -14.10
#